data_AF-A0A0M9ZZK2-F1
#
_entry.id   AF-A0A0M9ZZK2-F1
#
_cell.length_a   1.000
_cell.length_b   1.000
_cell.length_c   1.000
_cell.angle_alpha   90.00
_cell.angle_beta   90.00
_cell.angle_gamma   90.00
#
_symmetry.space_group_name_H-M   'P 1'
#
loop_
_entity.id
_entity.type
_entity.pdbx_description
1 polymer ?
#
loop_
_entity_poly.entity_id
_entity_poly.type
_entity_poly.pdbx_seq_one_letter_code
_entity_poly.pdbx_strand_id
1 'polypeptide(L)'
;METALGHSWVTQRRTGRQAWEWKRAEKLEAGDHVPLPLTASRFGREGEESKPQSYTKVTPVVAADVRDAAAVVGAMHELVTRVAVPRLFAADVEAMRTANERFAAAVRAGDVESALRADDQLHDVLVRVSGNRAAAATAARYTPLIRRLERRRFSEGGNCRSAGLHDRLLDACAAGDVDEAVRVTQEIWRGLAELADSD
;
A
#
# COMPACT_ATOMS: atom_id res chain seq x y z
N MET A 1 -33.22 -12.23 7.80
CA MET A 1 -32.33 -11.85 6.69
C MET A 1 -30.95 -11.62 7.30
N GLU A 2 -30.14 -12.67 7.27
CA GLU A 2 -28.76 -12.74 7.80
C GLU A 2 -27.83 -11.75 7.13
N THR A 3 -26.88 -11.20 7.89
CA THR A 3 -25.48 -11.11 7.48
C THR A 3 -24.61 -11.22 8.74
N ALA A 4 -23.84 -12.31 8.79
CA ALA A 4 -23.12 -12.78 9.96
C ALA A 4 -21.94 -11.86 10.34
N LEU A 5 -22.08 -11.17 11.47
CA LEU A 5 -20.95 -10.72 12.29
C LEU A 5 -20.38 -11.94 13.01
N GLY A 6 -19.27 -12.50 12.53
CA GLY A 6 -18.62 -13.60 13.24
C GLY A 6 -17.65 -14.44 12.42
N HIS A 7 -16.72 -13.83 11.70
CA HIS A 7 -15.65 -14.61 11.07
C HIS A 7 -14.58 -14.94 12.11
N SER A 8 -14.79 -16.09 12.74
CA SER A 8 -13.81 -16.76 13.57
C SER A 8 -12.64 -17.24 12.71
N TRP A 9 -11.44 -16.80 13.04
CA TRP A 9 -10.23 -17.18 12.31
C TRP A 9 -9.86 -18.63 12.62
N VAL A 10 -9.10 -19.25 11.71
CA VAL A 10 -8.57 -20.60 11.90
C VAL A 10 -7.06 -20.49 11.75
N THR A 11 -6.34 -20.54 12.86
CA THR A 11 -4.87 -20.46 12.92
C THR A 11 -4.29 -21.81 13.34
N GLN A 12 -3.13 -22.17 12.77
CA GLN A 12 -2.42 -23.42 13.04
C GLN A 12 -1.10 -23.11 13.77
N ARG A 13 -0.88 -23.70 14.96
CA ARG A 13 0.38 -23.60 15.70
C ARG A 13 0.96 -24.98 16.00
N ARG A 14 2.26 -25.16 15.74
CA ARG A 14 2.96 -26.45 15.85
C ARG A 14 3.23 -26.84 17.30
N THR A 15 2.59 -27.90 17.79
CA THR A 15 2.87 -28.53 19.09
C THR A 15 3.34 -29.97 18.89
N GLY A 16 4.65 -30.20 19.04
CA GLY A 16 5.24 -31.55 18.99
C GLY A 16 5.46 -32.12 17.57
N ARG A 17 5.65 -33.45 17.48
CA ARG A 17 6.15 -34.13 16.27
C ARG A 17 5.08 -34.58 15.27
N GLN A 18 3.81 -34.79 15.64
CA GLN A 18 2.75 -35.23 14.71
C GLN A 18 1.30 -34.90 15.17
N ALA A 19 1.02 -33.69 15.66
CA ALA A 19 -0.37 -33.30 15.96
C ALA A 19 -0.65 -31.87 15.51
N TRP A 20 -1.76 -31.70 14.79
CA TRP A 20 -2.25 -30.43 14.28
C TRP A 20 -3.50 -30.02 15.06
N GLU A 21 -3.52 -28.80 15.62
CA GLU A 21 -4.64 -28.29 16.40
C GLU A 21 -5.18 -27.00 15.79
N TRP A 22 -6.50 -26.92 15.62
CA TRP A 22 -7.21 -25.79 15.01
C TRP A 22 -7.66 -24.81 16.08
N LYS A 23 -7.27 -23.53 15.99
CA LYS A 23 -7.66 -22.51 16.98
C LYS A 23 -8.26 -21.26 16.36
N ARG A 24 -9.17 -20.65 17.12
CA ARG A 24 -9.74 -19.34 16.85
C ARG A 24 -8.81 -18.26 17.40
N ALA A 25 -8.30 -17.39 16.54
CA ALA A 25 -7.50 -16.23 16.93
C ALA A 25 -8.22 -14.95 16.51
N GLU A 26 -7.97 -13.81 17.15
CA GLU A 26 -8.53 -12.50 16.73
C GLU A 26 -7.54 -11.67 15.90
N LYS A 27 -6.26 -12.07 15.91
CA LYS A 27 -5.15 -11.44 15.20
C LYS A 27 -4.24 -12.53 14.61
N LEU A 28 -3.61 -12.25 13.47
CA LEU A 28 -2.64 -13.14 12.82
C LEU A 28 -1.21 -12.71 13.15
N GLU A 29 -0.35 -13.69 13.43
CA GLU A 29 1.07 -13.50 13.72
C GLU A 29 1.96 -14.11 12.63
N ALA A 30 3.23 -13.69 12.59
CA ALA A 30 4.20 -14.26 11.67
C ALA A 30 4.36 -15.77 11.92
N GLY A 31 4.23 -16.56 10.86
CA GLY A 31 4.21 -18.02 10.95
C GLY A 31 2.83 -18.65 10.98
N ASP A 32 1.75 -17.88 11.10
CA ASP A 32 0.39 -18.40 10.95
C ASP A 32 0.10 -18.83 9.51
N HIS A 33 -0.72 -19.87 9.41
CA HIS A 33 -1.17 -20.48 8.15
C HIS A 33 -2.65 -20.16 7.93
N VAL A 34 -2.97 -19.50 6.82
CA VAL A 34 -4.34 -19.07 6.50
C VAL A 34 -4.82 -19.74 5.20
N PRO A 35 -6.05 -20.28 5.12
CA PRO A 35 -6.58 -20.86 3.90
C PRO A 35 -6.60 -19.88 2.71
N LEU A 36 -6.26 -20.38 1.51
CA LEU A 36 -6.13 -19.59 0.26
C LEU A 36 -7.35 -18.69 -0.09
N PRO A 37 -8.60 -19.11 0.09
CA PRO A 37 -9.77 -18.28 -0.21
C PRO A 37 -9.85 -17.00 0.64
N LEU A 38 -9.22 -17.01 1.82
CA LEU A 38 -9.20 -15.89 2.75
C LEU A 38 -8.00 -14.95 2.50
N THR A 39 -6.95 -15.40 1.81
CA THR A 39 -5.83 -14.52 1.41
C THR A 39 -6.13 -13.71 0.16
N ALA A 40 -6.84 -14.29 -0.82
CA ALA A 40 -7.16 -13.61 -2.07
C ALA A 40 -8.04 -12.36 -1.89
N SER A 41 -8.90 -12.34 -0.86
CA SER A 41 -9.80 -11.23 -0.57
C SER A 41 -9.12 -10.05 0.15
N ARG A 42 -7.88 -10.21 0.65
CA ARG A 42 -7.18 -9.16 1.42
C ARG A 42 -5.75 -8.86 0.99
N PHE A 43 -5.05 -9.73 0.24
CA PHE A 43 -3.61 -9.58 -0.01
C PHE A 43 -3.15 -9.63 -1.49
N GLY A 44 -4.05 -9.72 -2.47
CA GLY A 44 -3.63 -9.86 -3.87
C GLY A 44 -2.87 -11.19 -4.11
N ARG A 45 -2.56 -11.51 -5.37
CA ARG A 45 -2.17 -12.88 -5.79
C ARG A 45 -0.69 -13.24 -5.66
N GLU A 46 0.07 -12.70 -4.70
CA GLU A 46 1.53 -12.91 -4.67
C GLU A 46 2.20 -13.34 -3.38
N GLY A 47 3.12 -14.31 -3.57
CA GLY A 47 3.79 -15.09 -2.53
C GLY A 47 3.35 -16.56 -2.57
N GLU A 48 3.68 -17.31 -3.62
CA GLU A 48 3.42 -18.75 -3.69
C GLU A 48 4.75 -19.54 -3.56
N GLU A 49 4.99 -20.19 -2.42
CA GLU A 49 5.74 -21.45 -2.40
C GLU A 49 4.69 -22.57 -2.39
N SER A 50 4.50 -23.20 -3.54
CA SER A 50 3.45 -24.19 -3.75
C SER A 50 3.82 -25.53 -3.09
N LYS A 51 3.05 -25.93 -2.07
CA LYS A 51 2.95 -27.33 -1.60
C LYS A 51 1.48 -27.76 -1.61
N PRO A 52 1.19 -29.03 -1.94
CA PRO A 52 -0.16 -29.49 -2.26
C PRO A 52 -0.98 -29.72 -0.98
N GLN A 53 -1.47 -28.64 -0.36
CA GLN A 53 -2.58 -28.56 0.60
C GLN A 53 -2.61 -27.10 1.11
N SER A 54 -3.44 -26.29 0.46
CA SER A 54 -3.36 -24.83 0.29
C SER A 54 -3.57 -24.00 1.57
N TYR A 55 -2.47 -23.50 2.13
CA TYR A 55 -2.43 -22.37 3.05
C TYR A 55 -1.38 -21.35 2.58
N THR A 56 -1.59 -20.08 2.91
CA THR A 56 -0.58 -19.03 2.76
C THR A 56 0.02 -18.74 4.12
N LYS A 57 1.35 -18.77 4.24
CA LYS A 57 2.05 -18.44 5.48
C LYS A 57 2.22 -16.93 5.57
N VAL A 58 1.87 -16.33 6.72
CA VAL A 58 2.20 -14.93 7.00
C VAL A 58 3.72 -14.82 7.18
N THR A 59 4.40 -14.27 6.18
CA THR A 59 5.84 -14.01 6.24
C THR A 59 6.13 -12.68 6.92
N PRO A 60 7.23 -12.56 7.68
CA PRO A 60 7.69 -11.25 8.15
C PRO A 60 7.94 -10.32 6.95
N VAL A 61 7.82 -9.00 7.17
CA VAL A 61 8.20 -8.01 6.16
C VAL A 61 9.72 -8.06 6.02
N VAL A 62 10.22 -8.47 4.86
CA VAL A 62 11.65 -8.46 4.56
C VAL A 62 11.97 -7.09 3.96
N ALA A 63 12.88 -6.35 4.59
CA ALA A 63 13.24 -4.99 4.18
C ALA A 63 13.65 -4.89 2.69
N ALA A 64 14.42 -5.87 2.21
CA ALA A 64 14.84 -5.94 0.81
C ALA A 64 13.64 -6.05 -0.15
N ASP A 65 12.66 -6.92 0.16
CA ASP A 65 11.47 -7.07 -0.69
C ASP A 65 10.64 -5.79 -0.73
N VAL A 66 10.55 -5.05 0.38
CA VAL A 66 9.85 -3.75 0.41
C VAL A 66 10.61 -2.70 -0.41
N ARG A 67 11.94 -2.69 -0.32
CA ARG A 67 12.77 -1.77 -1.10
C ARG A 67 12.59 -2.00 -2.61
N ASP A 68 12.64 -3.26 -3.04
CA ASP A 68 12.44 -3.63 -4.44
C ASP A 68 11.02 -3.27 -4.91
N ALA A 69 10.01 -3.55 -4.09
CA ALA A 69 8.64 -3.16 -4.36
C ALA A 69 8.47 -1.63 -4.45
N ALA A 70 9.06 -0.87 -3.53
CA ALA A 70 9.02 0.60 -3.53
C ALA A 70 9.70 1.18 -4.78
N ALA A 71 10.82 0.60 -5.22
CA ALA A 71 11.49 1.00 -6.45
C ALA A 71 10.62 0.76 -7.69
N VAL A 72 9.98 -0.42 -7.77
CA VAL A 72 9.08 -0.76 -8.89
C VAL A 72 7.85 0.15 -8.89
N VAL A 73 7.20 0.32 -7.74
CA VAL A 73 6.01 1.18 -7.61
C VAL A 73 6.36 2.64 -7.92
N GLY A 74 7.49 3.13 -7.41
CA GLY A 74 8.01 4.46 -7.73
C GLY A 74 8.20 4.67 -9.23
N ALA A 75 8.85 3.73 -9.91
CA ALA A 75 9.03 3.79 -11.37
C ALA A 75 7.68 3.80 -12.13
N MET A 76 6.68 3.05 -11.65
CA MET A 76 5.33 3.10 -12.23
C MET A 76 4.68 4.45 -12.01
N HIS A 77 4.80 5.03 -10.81
CA HIS A 77 4.25 6.34 -10.48
C HIS A 77 4.92 7.47 -11.28
N GLU A 78 6.23 7.41 -11.52
CA GLU A 78 6.92 8.35 -12.40
C GLU A 78 6.39 8.29 -13.84
N LEU A 79 6.24 7.07 -14.38
CA LEU A 79 5.71 6.85 -15.71
C LEU A 79 4.29 7.42 -15.86
N VAL A 80 3.38 7.08 -14.94
CA VAL A 80 1.99 7.57 -15.02
C VAL A 80 1.93 9.07 -14.79
N THR A 81 2.77 9.65 -13.94
CA THR A 81 2.82 11.11 -13.70
C THR A 81 3.20 11.84 -14.99
N ARG A 82 4.27 11.40 -15.67
CA ARG A 82 4.71 12.00 -16.93
C ARG A 82 3.63 11.98 -18.02
N VAL A 83 2.82 10.92 -18.04
CA VAL A 83 1.73 10.74 -19.01
C VAL A 83 0.47 11.49 -18.61
N ALA A 84 0.16 11.55 -17.32
CA ALA A 84 -1.10 12.06 -16.80
C ALA A 84 -1.11 13.59 -16.67
N VAL A 85 -0.02 14.21 -16.24
CA VAL A 85 0.02 15.67 -15.95
C VAL A 85 -0.48 16.53 -17.12
N PRO A 86 -0.06 16.30 -18.38
CA PRO A 86 -0.59 17.07 -19.52
C PRO A 86 -2.08 16.85 -19.83
N ARG A 87 -2.70 15.85 -19.21
CA ARG A 87 -4.09 15.42 -19.46
C ARG A 87 -5.02 15.71 -18.28
N LEU A 88 -4.50 16.26 -17.19
CA LEU A 88 -5.29 16.56 -16.00
C LEU A 88 -6.30 17.68 -16.30
N PHE A 89 -7.50 17.52 -15.76
CA PHE A 89 -8.47 18.60 -15.65
C PHE A 89 -8.46 19.18 -14.24
N ALA A 90 -9.01 20.39 -14.09
CA ALA A 90 -9.12 21.04 -12.77
C ALA A 90 -9.84 20.16 -11.74
N ALA A 91 -10.85 19.39 -12.16
CA ALA A 91 -11.57 18.45 -11.29
C ALA A 91 -10.69 17.30 -10.77
N ASP A 92 -9.71 16.83 -11.55
CA ASP A 92 -8.77 15.80 -11.10
C ASP A 92 -7.83 16.35 -10.03
N VAL A 93 -7.29 17.56 -10.25
CA VAL A 93 -6.43 18.25 -9.26
C VAL A 93 -7.20 18.52 -7.97
N GLU A 94 -8.47 18.94 -8.06
CA GLU A 94 -9.33 19.16 -6.89
C GLU A 94 -9.58 17.87 -6.11
N ALA A 95 -9.80 16.75 -6.82
CA ALA A 95 -9.93 15.44 -6.18
C ALA A 95 -8.66 15.05 -5.42
N MET A 96 -7.48 15.32 -6.00
CA MET A 96 -6.20 15.10 -5.31
C MET A 96 -6.03 16.01 -4.09
N ARG A 97 -6.42 17.30 -4.17
CA ARG A 97 -6.40 18.23 -3.03
C ARG A 97 -7.28 17.75 -1.88
N THR A 98 -8.53 17.39 -2.20
CA THR A 98 -9.48 16.81 -1.22
C THR A 98 -8.92 15.55 -0.56
N ALA A 99 -8.25 14.67 -1.33
CA ALA A 99 -7.60 13.49 -0.78
C ALA A 99 -6.44 13.87 0.16
N ASN A 100 -5.60 14.86 -0.20
CA ASN A 100 -4.50 15.30 0.66
C ASN A 100 -5.00 15.94 1.97
N GLU A 101 -6.10 16.69 1.94
CA GLU A 101 -6.69 17.25 3.16
C GLU A 101 -7.15 16.17 4.14
N ARG A 102 -7.80 15.12 3.61
CA ARG A 102 -8.19 13.93 4.39
C ARG A 102 -6.98 13.20 4.93
N PHE A 103 -5.93 13.05 4.12
CA PHE A 103 -4.66 12.48 4.52
C PHE A 103 -4.06 13.24 5.70
N ALA A 104 -3.90 14.56 5.57
CA ALA A 104 -3.33 15.41 6.61
C ALA A 104 -4.17 15.39 7.91
N ALA A 105 -5.51 15.34 7.80
CA ALA A 105 -6.39 15.19 8.95
C ALA A 105 -6.22 13.83 9.65
N ALA A 106 -6.16 12.75 8.89
CA ALA A 106 -5.98 11.40 9.42
C ALA A 106 -4.61 11.24 10.11
N VAL A 107 -3.54 11.79 9.52
CA VAL A 107 -2.20 11.84 10.12
C VAL A 107 -2.23 12.57 11.47
N ARG A 108 -2.86 13.75 11.54
CA ARG A 108 -2.98 14.50 12.81
C ARG A 108 -3.78 13.75 13.88
N ALA A 109 -4.76 12.95 13.46
CA ALA A 109 -5.57 12.14 14.36
C ALA A 109 -4.93 10.78 14.73
N GLY A 110 -3.80 10.41 14.12
CA GLY A 110 -3.20 9.09 14.27
C GLY A 110 -4.00 7.95 13.64
N ASP A 111 -4.93 8.26 12.73
CA ASP A 111 -5.75 7.27 12.03
C ASP A 111 -5.01 6.75 10.79
N VAL A 112 -4.23 5.69 11.01
CA VAL A 112 -3.36 5.08 9.99
C VAL A 112 -4.15 4.57 8.78
N GLU A 113 -5.27 3.90 9.00
CA GLU A 113 -6.04 3.30 7.90
C GLU A 113 -6.69 4.37 7.02
N SER A 114 -7.22 5.44 7.64
CA SER A 114 -7.74 6.58 6.87
C SER A 114 -6.64 7.33 6.14
N ALA A 115 -5.44 7.46 6.72
CA ALA A 115 -4.30 8.09 6.06
C ALA A 115 -3.88 7.29 4.81
N LEU A 116 -3.63 5.98 4.94
CA LEU A 116 -3.21 5.15 3.80
C LEU A 116 -4.27 5.11 2.68
N ARG A 117 -5.55 5.08 3.04
CA ARG A 117 -6.64 5.15 2.05
C ARG A 117 -6.66 6.49 1.31
N ALA A 118 -6.44 7.60 2.02
CA ALA A 118 -6.41 8.92 1.39
C ALA A 118 -5.18 9.08 0.48
N ASP A 119 -4.04 8.51 0.88
CA ASP A 119 -2.82 8.44 0.06
C ASP A 119 -3.03 7.66 -1.24
N ASP A 120 -3.64 6.46 -1.14
CA ASP A 120 -4.05 5.68 -2.32
C ASP A 120 -4.96 6.48 -3.26
N GLN A 121 -5.96 7.18 -2.70
CA GLN A 121 -6.89 8.00 -3.49
C GLN A 121 -6.21 9.16 -4.22
N LEU A 122 -5.22 9.80 -3.59
CA LEU A 122 -4.45 10.89 -4.20
C LEU A 122 -3.66 10.38 -5.41
N HIS A 123 -2.90 9.30 -5.22
CA HIS A 123 -2.02 8.77 -6.25
C HIS A 123 -2.77 8.05 -7.39
N ASP A 124 -3.94 7.45 -7.10
CA ASP A 124 -4.77 6.79 -8.11
C ASP A 124 -5.27 7.73 -9.20
N VAL A 125 -5.42 9.04 -8.92
CA VAL A 125 -5.83 10.02 -9.93
C VAL A 125 -4.86 10.02 -11.11
N LEU A 126 -3.56 10.07 -10.86
CA LEU A 126 -2.54 10.06 -11.92
C LEU A 126 -2.50 8.71 -12.64
N VAL A 127 -2.66 7.61 -11.92
CA VAL A 127 -2.75 6.26 -12.51
C VAL A 127 -3.93 6.17 -13.48
N ARG A 128 -5.12 6.59 -13.05
CA ARG A 128 -6.35 6.59 -13.85
C ARG A 128 -6.24 7.49 -15.08
N VAL A 129 -5.80 8.74 -14.91
CA VAL A 129 -5.69 9.73 -16.00
C VAL A 129 -4.63 9.33 -17.02
N SER A 130 -3.57 8.62 -16.61
CA SER A 130 -2.57 8.10 -17.56
C SER A 130 -3.14 7.09 -18.56
N GLY A 131 -4.20 6.36 -18.18
CA GLY A 131 -4.76 5.25 -18.94
C GLY A 131 -3.83 4.02 -19.07
N ASN A 132 -2.69 3.99 -18.35
CA ASN A 132 -1.70 2.93 -18.48
C ASN A 132 -2.08 1.72 -17.61
N ARG A 133 -2.82 0.79 -18.21
CA ARG A 133 -3.31 -0.43 -17.54
C ARG A 133 -2.18 -1.33 -17.02
N ALA A 134 -1.03 -1.35 -17.69
CA ALA A 134 0.12 -2.16 -17.26
C ALA A 134 0.76 -1.56 -16.01
N ALA A 135 0.99 -0.25 -15.99
CA ALA A 135 1.51 0.44 -14.81
C ALA A 135 0.55 0.32 -13.62
N ALA A 136 -0.76 0.47 -13.84
CA ALA A 136 -1.78 0.30 -12.82
C ALA A 136 -1.77 -1.12 -12.22
N ALA A 137 -1.71 -2.16 -13.07
CA ALA A 137 -1.65 -3.54 -12.61
C ALA A 137 -0.38 -3.85 -11.82
N THR A 138 0.77 -3.36 -12.28
CA THR A 138 2.05 -3.53 -11.59
C THR A 138 2.08 -2.80 -10.26
N ALA A 139 1.60 -1.55 -10.19
CA ALA A 139 1.52 -0.82 -8.93
C ALA A 139 0.62 -1.56 -7.93
N ALA A 140 -0.61 -1.91 -8.33
CA ALA A 140 -1.57 -2.61 -7.47
C ALA A 140 -1.05 -3.97 -6.93
N ARG A 141 -0.20 -4.63 -7.71
CA ARG A 141 0.46 -5.89 -7.34
C ARG A 141 1.44 -5.72 -6.17
N TYR A 142 2.20 -4.63 -6.13
CA TYR A 142 3.27 -4.42 -5.14
C TYR A 142 2.91 -3.48 -3.99
N THR A 143 1.94 -2.57 -4.15
CA THR A 143 1.49 -1.65 -3.10
C THR A 143 1.14 -2.34 -1.76
N PRO A 144 0.50 -3.54 -1.72
CA PRO A 144 0.20 -4.19 -0.44
C PRO A 144 1.43 -4.48 0.43
N LEU A 145 2.59 -4.76 -0.17
CA LEU A 145 3.83 -5.02 0.57
C LEU A 145 4.36 -3.74 1.24
N ILE A 146 4.32 -2.64 0.50
CA ILE A 146 4.68 -1.30 0.98
C ILE A 146 3.76 -0.88 2.15
N ARG A 147 2.45 -1.05 1.99
CA ARG A 147 1.44 -0.68 3.01
C ARG A 147 1.61 -1.44 4.32
N ARG A 148 2.20 -2.65 4.29
CA ARG A 148 2.55 -3.40 5.52
C ARG A 148 3.68 -2.72 6.30
N LEU A 149 4.71 -2.20 5.61
CA LEU A 149 5.78 -1.43 6.24
C LEU A 149 5.23 -0.13 6.82
N GLU A 150 4.43 0.61 6.05
CA GLU A 150 3.89 1.91 6.49
C GLU A 150 3.03 1.77 7.74
N ARG A 151 2.14 0.77 7.81
CA ARG A 151 1.36 0.47 9.02
C ARG A 151 2.23 0.23 10.25
N ARG A 152 3.31 -0.55 10.09
CA ARG A 152 4.25 -0.83 11.19
C ARG A 152 4.92 0.45 11.67
N ARG A 153 5.44 1.27 10.76
CA ARG A 153 6.16 2.52 11.09
C ARG A 153 5.26 3.62 11.65
N PHE A 154 4.03 3.74 11.14
CA PHE A 154 3.04 4.66 11.70
C PHE A 154 2.69 4.30 13.15
N SER A 155 2.63 3.00 13.47
CA SER A 155 2.40 2.52 14.84
C SER A 155 3.58 2.82 15.78
N GLU A 156 4.78 3.03 15.23
CA GLU A 156 6.01 3.37 15.96
C GLU A 156 6.19 4.89 16.17
N GLY A 157 5.21 5.73 15.78
CA GLY A 157 5.25 7.18 15.98
C GLY A 157 6.02 7.96 14.89
N GLY A 158 6.23 7.37 13.71
CA GLY A 158 6.88 8.01 12.58
C GLY A 158 6.14 9.27 12.11
N ASN A 159 6.85 10.40 12.09
CA ASN A 159 6.29 11.68 11.65
C ASN A 159 6.07 11.65 10.13
N CYS A 160 4.81 11.73 9.69
CA CYS A 160 4.48 11.58 8.27
C CYS A 160 4.78 12.86 7.49
N ARG A 161 6.02 12.98 6.97
CA ARG A 161 6.49 14.13 6.18
C ARG A 161 5.86 14.24 4.79
N SER A 162 5.02 13.28 4.38
CA SER A 162 4.51 13.21 3.01
C SER A 162 3.48 14.30 2.65
N ALA A 163 2.75 14.86 3.62
CA ALA A 163 1.72 15.87 3.34
C ALA A 163 2.28 17.11 2.60
N GLY A 164 3.47 17.59 2.98
CA GLY A 164 4.13 18.71 2.30
C GLY A 164 4.68 18.36 0.91
N LEU A 165 5.04 17.08 0.68
CA LEU A 165 5.41 16.60 -0.66
C LEU A 165 4.18 16.49 -1.56
N HIS A 166 3.04 16.07 -1.01
CA HIS A 166 1.78 16.03 -1.73
C HIS A 166 1.36 17.44 -2.17
N ASP A 167 1.46 18.45 -1.30
CA ASP A 167 1.16 19.84 -1.67
C ASP A 167 2.04 20.32 -2.84
N ARG A 168 3.34 20.03 -2.81
CA ARG A 168 4.25 20.33 -3.93
C ARG A 168 3.87 19.61 -5.22
N LEU A 169 3.49 18.33 -5.13
CA LEU A 169 3.02 17.55 -6.29
C LEU A 169 1.73 18.16 -6.86
N LEU A 170 0.78 18.53 -6.00
CA LEU A 170 -0.48 19.16 -6.38
C LEU A 170 -0.27 20.48 -7.11
N ASP A 171 0.67 21.29 -6.63
CA ASP A 171 0.99 22.58 -7.26
C ASP A 171 1.67 22.40 -8.63
N ALA A 172 2.58 21.42 -8.76
CA ALA A 172 3.17 21.07 -10.05
C ALA A 172 2.11 20.54 -11.04
N CYS A 173 1.22 19.65 -10.58
CA CYS A 173 0.08 19.16 -11.37
C CYS A 173 -0.85 20.30 -11.80
N ALA A 174 -1.17 21.24 -10.91
CA ALA A 174 -2.01 22.40 -11.20
C ALA A 174 -1.38 23.35 -12.22
N ALA A 175 -0.06 23.51 -12.18
CA ALA A 175 0.72 24.29 -13.14
C ALA A 175 0.96 23.57 -14.47
N GLY A 176 0.66 22.27 -14.56
CA GLY A 176 1.03 21.43 -15.71
C GLY A 176 2.54 21.20 -15.83
N ASP A 177 3.30 21.42 -14.76
CA ASP A 177 4.75 21.24 -14.72
C ASP A 177 5.08 19.75 -14.57
N VAL A 178 5.27 19.09 -15.71
CA VAL A 178 5.54 17.65 -15.80
C VAL A 178 6.86 17.28 -15.11
N ASP A 179 7.90 18.09 -15.29
CA ASP A 179 9.24 17.78 -14.80
C ASP A 179 9.29 17.90 -13.27
N GLU A 180 8.70 18.96 -12.71
CA GLU A 180 8.60 19.10 -11.26
C GLU A 180 7.70 18.02 -10.66
N ALA A 181 6.55 17.70 -11.28
CA ALA A 181 5.66 16.66 -10.78
C ALA A 181 6.35 15.28 -10.74
N VAL A 182 7.14 14.93 -11.77
CA VAL A 182 7.94 13.70 -11.79
C VAL A 182 9.02 13.74 -10.71
N ARG A 183 9.72 14.88 -10.54
CA ARG A 183 10.77 15.02 -9.51
C ARG A 183 10.22 14.87 -8.09
N VAL A 184 9.07 15.50 -7.79
CA VAL A 184 8.41 15.37 -6.49
C VAL A 184 7.91 13.93 -6.27
N THR A 185 7.39 13.29 -7.32
CA THR A 185 7.00 11.88 -7.26
C THR A 185 8.19 10.98 -6.91
N GLN A 186 9.34 11.19 -7.53
CA GLN A 186 10.58 10.49 -7.16
C GLN A 186 10.95 10.70 -5.69
N GLU A 187 10.84 11.93 -5.18
CA GLU A 187 11.13 12.26 -3.78
C GLU A 187 10.22 11.50 -2.81
N ILE A 188 8.91 11.42 -3.11
CA ILE A 188 7.92 10.67 -2.32
C ILE A 188 8.31 9.18 -2.22
N TRP A 189 8.50 8.52 -3.35
CA TRP A 189 8.72 7.06 -3.39
C TRP A 189 10.13 6.67 -2.94
N ARG A 190 11.14 7.52 -3.14
CA ARG A 190 12.48 7.30 -2.62
C ARG A 190 12.50 7.38 -1.09
N GLY A 191 11.81 8.35 -0.49
CA GLY A 191 11.68 8.44 0.96
C GLY A 191 11.11 7.16 1.57
N LEU A 192 10.18 6.51 0.87
CA LEU A 192 9.59 5.24 1.27
C LEU A 192 10.56 4.05 1.17
N ALA A 193 11.40 4.01 0.13
CA ALA A 193 12.44 3.00 0.01
C ALA A 193 13.50 3.14 1.12
N GLU A 194 13.88 4.37 1.47
CA GLU A 194 14.84 4.64 2.56
C GLU A 194 14.25 4.29 3.95
N LEU A 195 12.92 4.38 4.12
CA LEU A 195 12.24 3.91 5.33
C LEU A 195 12.31 2.39 5.51
N ALA A 196 12.46 1.62 4.41
CA ALA A 196 12.66 0.17 4.48
C ALA A 196 14.04 -0.20 5.05
N ASP A 197 15.03 0.69 4.93
CA ASP A 197 16.43 0.45 5.32
C ASP A 197 16.74 0.84 6.76
N SER A 198 15.84 1.57 7.42
CA SER A 198 16.02 2.07 8.79
C SER A 198 15.67 1.03 9.88
N ASP A 199 15.81 -0.27 9.59
CA ASP A 199 15.59 -1.39 10.54
C ASP A 199 16.92 -1.84 11.17
#